data_AF-A0A8C6TCQ1-F1
#
_entry.id   AF-A0A8C6TCQ1-F1
#
_cell.length_a   1.000
_cell.length_b   1.000
_cell.length_c   1.000
_cell.angle_alpha   90.00
_cell.angle_beta   90.00
_cell.angle_gamma   90.00
#
_symmetry.space_group_name_H-M   'P 1'
#
loop_
_entity.id
_entity.type
_entity.pdbx_description
1 polymer ?
#
loop_
_entity_poly.entity_id
_entity_poly.type
_entity_poly.pdbx_seq_one_letter_code
_entity_poly.pdbx_strand_id
1 'polypeptide(L)'
;GGDGQVLSLLICGTAVSCQYLADAGVDTPMFQSFLNYGLLLLVYTSALSARRGEKNLWQVLRANWWKYLVMGLSDVEANYTVVKAYQFTTLTSIQLLDCFVIPVLMLLSWFLLKTRYRVVHFVAVGVCLLGVGAMVGADILAGRDQGSTQSVLLGDALVLLSAALYAVSNVCQEDTVKRLSREQFLGMMGLFGTVFSGIQLAVLETQAVASVQWDLHIILLFALYALCMFALYSFMPVVVKMTSATAVNLSLLTADLFSLFCGVFLFHYNFSALYVVSFVVIIVGFVMFNAVPTYSALPEGGPDDEEAPEVQEVPGPERARDHRRRRLYFKHDSINTDIYMVSLVSLVWSLTALKQKSLLLIWVFTN
;
A
#
# COMPACT_ATOMS: atom_id res chain seq x y z
N GLY A 1 -20.53 3.92 0.08
CA GLY A 1 -19.20 3.90 0.70
C GLY A 1 -18.76 5.31 1.03
N GLY A 2 -18.15 5.53 2.20
CA GLY A 2 -17.46 6.77 2.57
C GLY A 2 -15.98 6.55 2.92
N ASP A 3 -15.63 5.31 3.33
CA ASP A 3 -14.29 4.99 3.85
C ASP A 3 -13.19 5.14 2.80
N GLY A 4 -13.43 4.76 1.54
CA GLY A 4 -12.47 4.95 0.46
C GLY A 4 -12.18 6.44 0.14
N GLN A 5 -13.18 7.31 0.30
CA GLN A 5 -13.04 8.74 -0.04
C GLN A 5 -12.16 9.43 1.00
N VAL A 6 -12.29 9.01 2.26
CA VAL A 6 -11.42 9.45 3.35
C VAL A 6 -9.98 8.99 3.10
N LEU A 7 -9.75 7.72 2.77
CA LEU A 7 -8.40 7.22 2.47
C LEU A 7 -7.72 8.00 1.33
N SER A 8 -8.46 8.23 0.27
CA SER A 8 -8.02 9.08 -0.83
C SER A 8 -7.57 10.47 -0.40
N LEU A 9 -8.40 11.15 0.39
CA LEU A 9 -8.15 12.53 0.79
C LEU A 9 -6.85 12.58 1.60
N LEU A 10 -6.65 11.58 2.46
CA LEU A 10 -5.43 11.42 3.24
C LEU A 10 -4.21 11.18 2.36
N ILE A 11 -4.28 10.27 1.37
CA ILE A 11 -3.20 10.05 0.38
C ILE A 11 -2.88 11.33 -0.41
N CYS A 12 -3.91 12.07 -0.80
CA CYS A 12 -3.73 13.34 -1.50
C CYS A 12 -3.03 14.36 -0.59
N GLY A 13 -3.46 14.47 0.68
CA GLY A 13 -2.82 15.32 1.68
C GLY A 13 -1.34 15.01 1.88
N THR A 14 -0.99 13.72 2.00
CA THR A 14 0.41 13.29 2.15
C THR A 14 1.24 13.62 0.92
N ALA A 15 0.73 13.34 -0.29
CA ALA A 15 1.42 13.64 -1.54
C ALA A 15 1.64 15.15 -1.73
N VAL A 16 0.62 15.96 -1.43
CA VAL A 16 0.71 17.42 -1.51
C VAL A 16 1.75 17.96 -0.52
N SER A 17 1.72 17.52 0.75
CA SER A 17 2.70 17.94 1.75
C SER A 17 4.13 17.54 1.37
N CYS A 18 4.35 16.31 0.88
CA CYS A 18 5.65 15.86 0.40
C CYS A 18 6.15 16.73 -0.76
N GLN A 19 5.29 17.02 -1.73
CA GLN A 19 5.68 17.83 -2.88
C GLN A 19 6.11 19.24 -2.46
N TYR A 20 5.34 19.91 -1.60
CA TYR A 20 5.71 21.25 -1.13
C TYR A 20 6.99 21.25 -0.27
N LEU A 21 7.26 20.18 0.49
CA LEU A 21 8.53 20.00 1.21
C LEU A 21 9.70 19.84 0.23
N ALA A 22 9.54 19.02 -0.80
CA ALA A 22 10.54 18.83 -1.84
C ALA A 22 10.82 20.13 -2.63
N ASP A 23 9.77 20.87 -3.01
CA ASP A 23 9.88 22.17 -3.69
C ASP A 23 10.62 23.21 -2.82
N ALA A 24 10.51 23.09 -1.49
CA ALA A 24 11.26 23.90 -0.52
C ALA A 24 12.69 23.40 -0.24
N GLY A 25 13.16 22.36 -0.96
CA GLY A 25 14.48 21.77 -0.79
C GLY A 25 14.64 20.89 0.44
N VAL A 26 13.53 20.46 1.07
CA VAL A 26 13.53 19.59 2.25
C VAL A 26 13.29 18.14 1.83
N ASP A 27 14.38 17.42 1.56
CA ASP A 27 14.36 15.99 1.23
C ASP A 27 14.70 15.15 2.47
N THR A 28 13.69 14.86 3.29
CA THR A 28 13.83 14.07 4.54
C THR A 28 12.71 13.01 4.70
N PRO A 29 12.57 12.08 3.73
CA PRO A 29 11.53 11.06 3.73
C PRO A 29 11.58 10.10 4.93
N MET A 30 12.76 9.84 5.50
CA MET A 30 12.87 9.01 6.71
C MET A 30 12.39 9.76 7.94
N PHE A 31 12.65 11.07 8.02
CA PHE A 31 12.08 11.91 9.08
C PHE A 31 10.55 11.96 9.00
N GLN A 32 9.98 12.14 7.80
CA GLN A 32 8.55 12.06 7.54
C GLN A 32 7.94 10.75 8.07
N SER A 33 8.54 9.62 7.71
CA SER A 33 8.08 8.29 8.14
C SER A 33 8.22 8.10 9.66
N PHE A 34 9.32 8.57 10.26
CA PHE A 34 9.53 8.53 11.71
C PHE A 34 8.45 9.29 12.49
N LEU A 35 8.00 10.45 12.00
CA LEU A 35 6.90 11.19 12.62
C LEU A 35 5.60 10.37 12.64
N ASN A 36 5.27 9.67 11.55
CA ASN A 36 4.09 8.80 11.49
C ASN A 36 4.17 7.65 12.51
N TYR A 37 5.26 6.88 12.50
CA TYR A 37 5.41 5.77 13.46
C TYR A 37 5.49 6.27 14.90
N GLY A 38 6.12 7.42 15.13
CA GLY A 38 6.17 8.09 16.43
C GLY A 38 4.78 8.48 16.94
N LEU A 39 3.90 9.00 16.09
CA LEU A 39 2.50 9.26 16.46
C LEU A 39 1.73 7.97 16.77
N LEU A 40 1.92 6.91 15.97
CA LEU A 40 1.35 5.60 16.26
C LEU A 40 1.82 5.05 17.60
N LEU A 41 3.11 5.22 17.93
CA LEU A 41 3.68 4.87 19.23
C LEU A 41 3.01 5.64 20.36
N LEU A 42 2.96 6.98 20.22
CA LEU A 42 2.41 7.88 21.23
C LEU A 42 0.93 7.66 21.49
N VAL A 43 0.15 7.23 20.49
CA VAL A 43 -1.30 7.00 20.65
C VAL A 43 -1.61 5.54 21.00
N TYR A 44 -1.23 4.60 20.14
CA TYR A 44 -1.67 3.20 20.28
C TYR A 44 -0.77 2.39 21.21
N THR A 45 0.55 2.56 21.14
CA THR A 45 1.46 1.82 22.03
C THR A 45 1.35 2.31 23.47
N SER A 46 1.23 3.62 23.68
CA SER A 46 1.00 4.18 25.02
C SER A 46 -0.35 3.70 25.60
N ALA A 47 -1.43 3.71 24.81
CA ALA A 47 -2.73 3.20 25.23
C ALA A 47 -2.66 1.69 25.55
N LEU A 48 -1.94 0.90 24.75
CA LEU A 48 -1.76 -0.54 25.00
C LEU A 48 -0.87 -0.82 26.23
N SER A 49 0.04 0.11 26.57
CA SER A 49 0.87 0.04 27.77
C SER A 49 0.10 0.43 29.03
N ALA A 50 -0.84 1.37 28.92
CA ALA A 50 -1.67 1.85 30.03
C ALA A 50 -2.80 0.88 30.39
N ARG A 51 -3.15 -0.08 29.52
CA ARG A 51 -4.12 -1.12 29.82
C ARG A 51 -3.60 -2.04 30.94
N ARG A 52 -4.46 -2.36 31.90
CA ARG A 52 -4.25 -3.39 32.94
C ARG A 52 -5.22 -4.54 32.66
N GLY A 53 -4.80 -5.56 31.90
CA GLY A 53 -5.58 -6.77 31.60
C GLY A 53 -4.79 -7.88 30.89
N GLU A 54 -5.46 -8.94 30.43
CA GLU A 54 -4.87 -10.15 29.81
C GLU A 54 -4.28 -9.97 28.39
N LYS A 55 -4.09 -8.73 27.94
CA LYS A 55 -3.49 -8.39 26.63
C LYS A 55 -2.60 -7.16 26.72
N ASN A 56 -1.90 -6.99 27.84
CA ASN A 56 -0.97 -5.85 28.00
C ASN A 56 0.19 -5.95 27.02
N LEU A 57 0.77 -4.81 26.64
CA LEU A 57 1.91 -4.72 25.73
C LEU A 57 3.02 -5.74 26.05
N TRP A 58 3.35 -5.90 27.32
CA TRP A 58 4.39 -6.83 27.78
C TRP A 58 4.09 -8.30 27.46
N GLN A 59 2.84 -8.73 27.62
CA GLN A 59 2.43 -10.11 27.31
C GLN A 59 2.45 -10.35 25.80
N VAL A 60 2.00 -9.38 25.00
CA VAL A 60 2.05 -9.42 23.54
C VAL A 60 3.49 -9.53 23.03
N LEU A 61 4.38 -8.67 23.54
CA LEU A 61 5.81 -8.74 23.25
C LEU A 61 6.37 -10.12 23.61
N ARG A 62 6.14 -10.61 24.82
CA ARG A 62 6.69 -11.90 25.26
C ARG A 62 6.24 -13.08 24.38
N ALA A 63 4.98 -13.07 23.92
CA ALA A 63 4.42 -14.19 23.16
C ALA A 63 4.77 -14.16 21.66
N ASN A 64 4.74 -12.99 21.02
CA ASN A 64 4.78 -12.89 19.55
C ASN A 64 5.66 -11.74 19.03
N TRP A 65 6.63 -11.21 19.80
CA TRP A 65 7.47 -10.08 19.37
C TRP A 65 8.10 -10.25 17.98
N TRP A 66 8.56 -11.46 17.65
CA TRP A 66 9.27 -11.72 16.39
C TRP A 66 8.39 -11.48 15.16
N LYS A 67 7.07 -11.73 15.23
CA LYS A 67 6.13 -11.47 14.13
C LYS A 67 6.02 -9.98 13.85
N TYR A 68 5.90 -9.20 14.92
CA TYR A 68 5.80 -7.74 14.85
C TYR A 68 7.13 -7.09 14.47
N LEU A 69 8.25 -7.70 14.86
CA LEU A 69 9.57 -7.27 14.45
C LEU A 69 9.73 -7.41 12.93
N VAL A 70 9.43 -8.58 12.37
CA VAL A 70 9.51 -8.80 10.92
C VAL A 70 8.55 -7.88 10.16
N MET A 71 7.33 -7.72 10.65
CA MET A 71 6.34 -6.80 10.08
C MET A 71 6.85 -5.35 10.07
N GLY A 72 7.26 -4.82 11.23
CA GLY A 72 7.73 -3.43 11.34
C GLY A 72 9.00 -3.17 10.53
N LEU A 73 9.93 -4.12 10.51
CA LEU A 73 11.13 -4.03 9.68
C LEU A 73 10.76 -4.02 8.18
N SER A 74 9.89 -4.93 7.75
CA SER A 74 9.48 -5.03 6.35
C SER A 74 8.77 -3.75 5.89
N ASP A 75 7.90 -3.18 6.71
CA ASP A 75 7.17 -1.95 6.39
C ASP A 75 8.13 -0.75 6.24
N VAL A 76 9.02 -0.57 7.21
CA VAL A 76 9.99 0.53 7.22
C VAL A 76 10.98 0.42 6.06
N GLU A 77 11.53 -0.78 5.82
CA GLU A 77 12.45 -1.02 4.71
C GLU A 77 11.75 -0.92 3.34
N ALA A 78 10.47 -1.32 3.21
CA ALA A 78 9.72 -1.15 1.97
C ALA A 78 9.59 0.33 1.59
N ASN A 79 9.19 1.17 2.56
CA ASN A 79 9.07 2.62 2.38
C ASN A 79 10.42 3.27 2.03
N TYR A 80 11.50 2.89 2.70
CA TYR A 80 12.83 3.41 2.37
C TYR A 80 13.30 2.98 0.97
N THR A 81 13.14 1.70 0.65
CA THR A 81 13.65 1.11 -0.58
C THR A 81 12.95 1.69 -1.82
N VAL A 82 11.62 1.93 -1.76
CA VAL A 82 10.90 2.56 -2.88
C VAL A 82 11.29 4.04 -3.04
N VAL A 83 11.42 4.78 -1.93
CA VAL A 83 11.86 6.18 -1.97
C VAL A 83 13.25 6.27 -2.60
N LYS A 84 14.14 5.36 -2.22
CA LYS A 84 15.47 5.26 -2.80
C LYS A 84 15.44 4.91 -4.29
N ALA A 85 14.51 4.05 -4.72
CA ALA A 85 14.38 3.67 -6.13
C ALA A 85 14.06 4.86 -7.05
N TYR A 86 13.32 5.88 -6.59
CA TYR A 86 13.04 7.11 -7.35
C TYR A 86 14.31 7.86 -7.79
N GLN A 87 15.44 7.67 -7.11
CA GLN A 87 16.72 8.29 -7.47
C GLN A 87 17.44 7.54 -8.61
N PHE A 88 17.03 6.31 -8.90
CA PHE A 88 17.77 5.39 -9.77
C PHE A 88 16.96 4.95 -11.00
N THR A 89 15.63 4.91 -10.92
CA THR A 89 14.74 4.51 -12.01
C THR A 89 13.58 5.52 -12.18
N THR A 90 12.79 5.34 -13.22
CA THR A 90 11.69 6.24 -13.56
C THR A 90 10.42 5.92 -12.78
N LEU A 91 9.56 6.92 -12.55
CA LEU A 91 8.24 6.73 -11.95
C LEU A 91 7.42 5.64 -12.66
N THR A 92 7.53 5.57 -13.99
CA THR A 92 6.83 4.56 -14.80
C THR A 92 7.38 3.15 -14.62
N SER A 93 8.70 3.01 -14.44
CA SER A 93 9.29 1.70 -14.10
C SER A 93 8.83 1.28 -12.69
N ILE A 94 8.83 2.19 -11.72
CA ILE A 94 8.36 1.92 -10.35
C ILE A 94 6.91 1.41 -10.35
N GLN A 95 6.00 2.12 -11.02
CA GLN A 95 4.59 1.74 -11.08
C GLN A 95 4.36 0.37 -11.74
N LEU A 96 5.09 0.07 -12.80
CA LEU A 96 4.94 -1.20 -13.49
C LEU A 96 5.59 -2.36 -12.72
N LEU A 97 6.71 -2.11 -12.04
CA LEU A 97 7.42 -3.11 -11.25
C LEU A 97 6.68 -3.41 -9.95
N ASP A 98 5.95 -2.43 -9.40
CA ASP A 98 5.13 -2.61 -8.21
C ASP A 98 4.05 -3.69 -8.41
N CYS A 99 3.65 -3.98 -9.65
CA CYS A 99 2.78 -5.12 -9.98
C CYS A 99 3.33 -6.47 -9.51
N PHE A 100 4.64 -6.57 -9.26
CA PHE A 100 5.29 -7.73 -8.64
C PHE A 100 4.81 -7.99 -7.20
N VAL A 101 4.18 -7.03 -6.53
CA VAL A 101 3.54 -7.26 -5.22
C VAL A 101 2.49 -8.37 -5.30
N ILE A 102 1.75 -8.52 -6.43
CA ILE A 102 0.69 -9.53 -6.59
C ILE A 102 1.23 -10.96 -6.44
N PRO A 103 2.25 -11.43 -7.20
CA PRO A 103 2.79 -12.78 -7.04
C PRO A 103 3.26 -13.06 -5.62
N VAL A 104 4.00 -12.14 -5.01
CA VAL A 104 4.55 -12.32 -3.68
C VAL A 104 3.42 -12.38 -2.65
N LEU A 105 2.45 -11.47 -2.75
CA LEU A 105 1.29 -11.43 -1.87
C LEU A 105 0.45 -12.70 -2.01
N MET A 106 0.24 -13.20 -3.24
CA MET A 106 -0.49 -14.44 -3.49
C MET A 106 0.21 -15.64 -2.85
N LEU A 107 1.53 -15.75 -3.01
CA LEU A 107 2.33 -16.82 -2.42
C LEU A 107 2.29 -16.77 -0.89
N LEU A 108 2.49 -15.58 -0.31
CA LEU A 108 2.47 -15.36 1.14
C LEU A 108 1.08 -15.58 1.73
N SER A 109 0.03 -15.12 1.06
CA SER A 109 -1.37 -15.33 1.49
C SER A 109 -1.77 -16.80 1.41
N TRP A 110 -1.27 -17.54 0.41
CA TRP A 110 -1.46 -18.98 0.35
C TRP A 110 -0.77 -19.70 1.52
N PHE A 111 0.45 -19.29 1.87
CA PHE A 111 1.22 -19.92 2.94
C PHE A 111 0.74 -19.54 4.35
N LEU A 112 0.50 -18.25 4.61
CA LEU A 112 0.17 -17.70 5.94
C LEU A 112 -1.34 -17.67 6.22
N LEU A 113 -2.14 -17.18 5.26
CA LEU A 113 -3.59 -17.01 5.41
C LEU A 113 -4.39 -18.23 4.92
N LYS A 114 -3.72 -19.20 4.26
CA LYS A 114 -4.32 -20.40 3.64
C LYS A 114 -5.41 -20.06 2.61
N THR A 115 -5.24 -18.96 1.90
CA THR A 115 -6.15 -18.50 0.84
C THR A 115 -6.19 -19.52 -0.31
N ARG A 116 -7.39 -19.78 -0.85
CA ARG A 116 -7.59 -20.75 -1.94
C ARG A 116 -7.62 -20.01 -3.28
N TYR A 117 -6.58 -20.23 -4.08
CA TYR A 117 -6.47 -19.69 -5.44
C TYR A 117 -6.88 -20.73 -6.49
N ARG A 118 -7.61 -20.28 -7.50
CA ARG A 118 -7.92 -21.04 -8.72
C ARG A 118 -6.78 -20.96 -9.73
N VAL A 119 -6.75 -21.90 -10.68
CA VAL A 119 -5.75 -21.99 -11.77
C VAL A 119 -5.60 -20.66 -12.53
N VAL A 120 -6.69 -19.92 -12.73
CA VAL A 120 -6.69 -18.61 -13.40
C VAL A 120 -5.73 -17.62 -12.73
N HIS A 121 -5.65 -17.59 -11.39
CA HIS A 121 -4.73 -16.68 -10.69
C HIS A 121 -3.26 -17.05 -10.92
N PHE A 122 -2.94 -18.34 -10.99
CA PHE A 122 -1.58 -18.79 -11.30
C PHE A 122 -1.18 -18.42 -12.74
N VAL A 123 -2.10 -18.56 -13.69
CA VAL A 123 -1.89 -18.11 -15.07
C VAL A 123 -1.71 -16.59 -15.12
N ALA A 124 -2.57 -15.84 -14.44
CA ALA A 124 -2.49 -14.39 -14.35
C ALA A 124 -1.14 -13.91 -13.79
N VAL A 125 -0.66 -14.54 -12.71
CA VAL A 125 0.66 -14.28 -12.14
C VAL A 125 1.77 -14.57 -13.16
N GLY A 126 1.70 -15.69 -13.88
CA GLY A 126 2.66 -16.01 -14.93
C GLY A 126 2.73 -14.91 -16.00
N VAL A 127 1.57 -14.39 -16.43
CA VAL A 127 1.48 -13.27 -17.38
C VAL A 127 2.09 -11.99 -16.80
N CYS A 128 1.78 -11.62 -15.54
CA CYS A 128 2.38 -10.45 -14.89
C CYS A 128 3.90 -10.55 -14.78
N LEU A 129 4.43 -11.73 -14.41
CA LEU A 129 5.88 -11.96 -14.30
C LEU A 129 6.60 -11.84 -15.66
N LEU A 130 5.96 -12.27 -16.75
CA LEU A 130 6.49 -12.06 -18.10
C LEU A 130 6.56 -10.58 -18.45
N GLY A 131 5.53 -9.80 -18.10
CA GLY A 131 5.52 -8.35 -18.31
C GLY A 131 6.60 -7.62 -17.50
N VAL A 132 6.77 -7.97 -16.22
CA VAL A 132 7.86 -7.45 -15.37
C VAL A 132 9.23 -7.80 -15.96
N GLY A 133 9.45 -9.06 -16.36
CA GLY A 133 10.71 -9.49 -16.96
C GLY A 133 11.02 -8.77 -18.29
N ALA A 134 10.01 -8.53 -19.11
CA ALA A 134 10.16 -7.77 -20.36
C ALA A 134 10.54 -6.30 -20.10
N MET A 135 10.01 -5.68 -19.03
CA MET A 135 10.37 -4.31 -18.65
C MET A 135 11.81 -4.21 -18.18
N VAL A 136 12.24 -5.06 -17.23
CA VAL A 136 13.64 -5.08 -16.77
C VAL A 136 14.58 -5.35 -17.96
N GLY A 137 14.17 -6.22 -18.90
CA GLY A 137 14.88 -6.41 -20.16
C GLY A 137 14.98 -5.13 -20.99
N ALA A 138 13.89 -4.37 -21.12
CA ALA A 138 13.86 -3.10 -21.82
C ALA A 138 14.83 -2.08 -21.19
N ASP A 139 14.90 -2.01 -19.86
CA ASP A 139 15.81 -1.14 -19.13
C ASP A 139 17.27 -1.52 -19.33
N ILE A 140 17.58 -2.82 -19.37
CA ILE A 140 18.93 -3.30 -19.71
C ILE A 140 19.30 -2.89 -21.14
N LEU A 141 18.39 -3.02 -22.10
CA LEU A 141 18.66 -2.62 -23.49
C LEU A 141 18.83 -1.09 -23.61
N ALA A 142 17.92 -0.30 -23.04
CA ALA A 142 17.98 1.16 -23.10
C ALA A 142 19.18 1.75 -22.34
N GLY A 143 19.57 1.12 -21.22
CA GLY A 143 20.72 1.51 -20.41
C GLY A 143 22.06 1.16 -21.06
N ARG A 144 22.12 0.21 -22.00
CA ARG A 144 23.35 -0.10 -22.78
C ARG A 144 23.72 1.01 -23.75
N ASP A 145 22.72 1.70 -24.30
CA ASP A 145 22.95 2.81 -25.25
C ASP A 145 23.36 4.12 -24.55
N GLN A 146 23.07 4.27 -23.25
CA GLN A 146 23.30 5.50 -22.48
C GLN A 146 24.46 5.41 -21.47
N GLY A 147 25.10 4.24 -21.31
CA GLY A 147 26.21 4.05 -20.35
C GLY A 147 25.79 4.07 -18.87
N SER A 148 24.49 4.08 -18.56
CA SER A 148 23.90 4.19 -17.22
C SER A 148 23.24 2.89 -16.72
N THR A 149 23.55 1.74 -17.34
CA THR A 149 22.86 0.46 -17.09
C THR A 149 22.84 0.04 -15.61
N GLN A 150 23.91 0.33 -14.85
CA GLN A 150 24.02 -0.08 -13.44
C GLN A 150 23.08 0.68 -12.51
N SER A 151 22.80 1.96 -12.76
CA SER A 151 21.92 2.75 -11.89
C SER A 151 20.46 2.34 -12.07
N VAL A 152 20.01 2.17 -13.32
CA VAL A 152 18.61 1.80 -13.61
C VAL A 152 18.30 0.41 -13.06
N LEU A 153 19.17 -0.58 -13.30
CA LEU A 153 18.98 -1.95 -12.79
C LEU A 153 18.95 -2.00 -11.25
N LEU A 154 19.77 -1.17 -10.59
CA LEU A 154 19.73 -1.04 -9.14
C LEU A 154 18.39 -0.46 -8.68
N GLY A 155 17.88 0.56 -9.39
CA GLY A 155 16.54 1.10 -9.15
C GLY A 155 15.46 0.02 -9.28
N ASP A 156 15.45 -0.73 -10.37
CA ASP A 156 14.45 -1.79 -10.61
C ASP A 156 14.52 -2.88 -9.54
N ALA A 157 15.73 -3.29 -9.14
CA ALA A 157 15.93 -4.25 -8.06
C ALA A 157 15.42 -3.74 -6.70
N LEU A 158 15.61 -2.45 -6.42
CA LEU A 158 15.05 -1.80 -5.22
C LEU A 158 13.51 -1.82 -5.26
N VAL A 159 12.88 -1.54 -6.40
CA VAL A 159 11.41 -1.61 -6.50
C VAL A 159 10.90 -3.03 -6.24
N LEU A 160 11.52 -4.04 -6.86
CA LEU A 160 11.12 -5.44 -6.63
C LEU A 160 11.29 -5.85 -5.16
N LEU A 161 12.36 -5.39 -4.51
CA LEU A 161 12.56 -5.61 -3.07
C LEU A 161 11.48 -4.91 -2.24
N SER A 162 11.16 -3.65 -2.55
CA SER A 162 10.09 -2.91 -1.86
C SER A 162 8.74 -3.60 -2.01
N ALA A 163 8.36 -3.98 -3.24
CA ALA A 163 7.11 -4.70 -3.50
C ALA A 163 7.03 -6.02 -2.71
N ALA A 164 8.12 -6.77 -2.61
CA ALA A 164 8.17 -7.98 -1.80
C ALA A 164 7.99 -7.70 -0.30
N LEU A 165 8.65 -6.66 0.22
CA LEU A 165 8.54 -6.25 1.62
C LEU A 165 7.16 -5.69 1.97
N TYR A 166 6.54 -4.90 1.08
CA TYR A 166 5.15 -4.45 1.23
C TYR A 166 4.18 -5.63 1.23
N ALA A 167 4.37 -6.63 0.38
CA ALA A 167 3.56 -7.85 0.42
C ALA A 167 3.67 -8.57 1.78
N VAL A 168 4.88 -8.66 2.36
CA VAL A 168 5.08 -9.22 3.71
C VAL A 168 4.35 -8.38 4.76
N SER A 169 4.52 -7.06 4.76
CA SER A 169 3.85 -6.15 5.70
C SER A 169 2.33 -6.28 5.61
N ASN A 170 1.78 -6.24 4.39
CA ASN A 170 0.35 -6.30 4.13
C ASN A 170 -0.29 -7.64 4.54
N VAL A 171 0.36 -8.78 4.26
CA VAL A 171 -0.14 -10.10 4.69
C VAL A 171 -0.06 -10.27 6.20
N CYS A 172 1.03 -9.80 6.84
CA CYS A 172 1.14 -9.79 8.30
C CYS A 172 0.07 -8.90 8.94
N GLN A 173 -0.23 -7.75 8.34
CA GLN A 173 -1.30 -6.85 8.76
C GLN A 173 -2.65 -7.56 8.66
N GLU A 174 -2.97 -8.20 7.54
CA GLU A 174 -4.24 -8.93 7.38
C GLU A 174 -4.38 -10.04 8.44
N ASP A 175 -3.34 -10.86 8.63
CA ASP A 175 -3.35 -11.95 9.62
C ASP A 175 -3.58 -11.41 11.04
N THR A 176 -2.85 -10.35 11.41
CA THR A 176 -2.93 -9.75 12.74
C THR A 176 -4.28 -9.10 12.97
N VAL A 177 -4.79 -8.34 12.01
CA VAL A 177 -6.05 -7.59 12.17
C VAL A 177 -7.28 -8.51 12.14
N LYS A 178 -7.22 -9.62 11.40
CA LYS A 178 -8.31 -10.60 11.35
C LYS A 178 -8.30 -11.58 12.54
N ARG A 179 -7.14 -11.97 13.07
CA ARG A 179 -7.05 -12.90 14.21
C ARG A 179 -6.97 -12.24 15.58
N LEU A 180 -6.39 -11.04 15.65
CA LEU A 180 -6.17 -10.28 16.88
C LEU A 180 -6.95 -8.96 16.80
N SER A 181 -6.47 -7.92 17.47
CA SER A 181 -7.09 -6.59 17.45
C SER A 181 -6.30 -5.60 16.60
N ARG A 182 -7.03 -4.65 16.00
CA ARG A 182 -6.46 -3.51 15.28
C ARG A 182 -5.53 -2.67 16.16
N GLU A 183 -5.90 -2.46 17.42
CA GLU A 183 -5.12 -1.66 18.36
C GLU A 183 -3.79 -2.33 18.70
N GLN A 184 -3.79 -3.67 18.82
CA GLN A 184 -2.55 -4.44 19.02
C GLN A 184 -1.66 -4.34 17.78
N PHE A 185 -2.22 -4.46 16.57
CA PHE A 185 -1.48 -4.21 15.33
C PHE A 185 -0.85 -2.81 15.33
N LEU A 186 -1.65 -1.76 15.47
CA LEU A 186 -1.18 -0.37 15.41
C LEU A 186 -0.16 -0.04 16.52
N GLY A 187 -0.37 -0.55 17.72
CA GLY A 187 0.55 -0.36 18.85
C GLY A 187 1.88 -1.09 18.66
N MET A 188 1.89 -2.29 18.09
CA MET A 188 3.14 -2.99 17.82
C MET A 188 3.89 -2.39 16.61
N MET A 189 3.14 -1.93 15.61
CA MET A 189 3.68 -1.30 14.41
C MET A 189 4.27 0.08 14.74
N GLY A 190 3.60 0.89 15.57
CA GLY A 190 4.17 2.12 16.13
C GLY A 190 5.45 1.87 16.94
N LEU A 191 5.50 0.81 17.77
CA LEU A 191 6.69 0.48 18.57
C LEU A 191 7.90 0.11 17.70
N PHE A 192 7.77 -0.94 16.89
CA PHE A 192 8.90 -1.41 16.07
C PHE A 192 9.22 -0.44 14.93
N GLY A 193 8.19 0.15 14.31
CA GLY A 193 8.35 1.15 13.26
C GLY A 193 9.19 2.33 13.73
N THR A 194 8.87 2.92 14.90
CA THR A 194 9.64 4.05 15.45
C THR A 194 11.09 3.67 15.73
N VAL A 195 11.34 2.47 16.23
CA VAL A 195 12.71 2.00 16.50
C VAL A 195 13.51 1.88 15.20
N PHE A 196 12.98 1.18 14.20
CA PHE A 196 13.68 0.98 12.92
C PHE A 196 13.83 2.28 12.14
N SER A 197 12.75 3.05 11.99
CA SER A 197 12.80 4.33 11.27
C SER A 197 13.66 5.36 12.00
N GLY A 198 13.71 5.32 13.34
CA GLY A 198 14.58 6.18 14.14
C GLY A 198 16.06 5.85 13.97
N ILE A 199 16.42 4.56 13.92
CA ILE A 199 17.78 4.12 13.61
C ILE A 199 18.17 4.56 12.19
N GLN A 200 17.30 4.35 11.19
CA GLN A 200 17.58 4.76 9.81
C GLN A 200 17.69 6.28 9.67
N LEU A 201 16.80 7.04 10.30
CA LEU A 201 16.87 8.50 10.38
C LEU A 201 18.22 8.96 10.94
N ALA A 202 18.65 8.35 12.06
CA ALA A 202 19.92 8.69 12.70
C ALA A 202 21.14 8.40 11.82
N VAL A 203 21.10 7.31 11.05
CA VAL A 203 22.21 6.89 10.18
C VAL A 203 22.24 7.65 8.85
N LEU A 204 21.08 7.92 8.24
CA LEU A 204 20.99 8.38 6.85
C LEU A 204 20.70 9.87 6.71
N GLU A 205 19.84 10.44 7.58
CA GLU A 205 19.26 11.77 7.37
C GLU A 205 19.61 12.79 8.45
N THR A 206 20.40 12.44 9.47
CA THR A 206 20.77 13.38 10.56
C THR A 206 21.33 14.71 10.04
N GLN A 207 22.19 14.67 9.02
CA GLN A 207 22.76 15.89 8.43
C GLN A 207 21.73 16.67 7.59
N ALA A 208 20.89 15.96 6.83
CA ALA A 208 19.82 16.56 6.04
C ALA A 208 18.82 17.29 6.96
N VAL A 209 18.36 16.64 8.03
CA VAL A 209 17.47 17.22 9.04
C VAL A 209 18.10 18.42 9.76
N ALA A 210 19.40 18.36 10.07
CA ALA A 210 20.12 19.48 10.68
C ALA A 210 20.24 20.70 9.75
N SER A 211 20.26 20.47 8.43
CA SER A 211 20.33 21.54 7.43
C SER A 211 18.98 22.21 7.12
N VAL A 212 17.87 21.63 7.59
CA VAL A 212 16.52 22.17 7.36
C VAL A 212 16.39 23.54 8.02
N GLN A 213 15.99 24.53 7.23
CA GLN A 213 15.60 25.84 7.72
C GLN A 213 14.17 25.73 8.28
N TRP A 214 14.07 25.64 9.60
CA TRP A 214 12.79 25.49 10.29
C TRP A 214 11.98 26.79 10.24
N ASP A 215 11.05 26.85 9.30
CA ASP A 215 10.02 27.89 9.22
C ASP A 215 8.64 27.31 9.61
N LEU A 216 7.71 28.18 10.02
CA LEU A 216 6.33 27.82 10.34
C LEU A 216 5.68 27.06 9.18
N HIS A 217 5.96 27.47 7.93
CA HIS A 217 5.44 26.79 6.75
C HIS A 217 5.89 25.32 6.68
N ILE A 218 7.19 25.06 6.86
CA ILE A 218 7.77 23.70 6.85
C ILE A 218 7.22 22.86 8.00
N ILE A 219 7.11 23.44 9.20
CA ILE A 219 6.54 22.76 10.38
C ILE A 219 5.08 22.36 10.11
N LEU A 220 4.28 23.25 9.53
CA LEU A 220 2.89 22.96 9.17
C LEU A 220 2.79 21.88 8.09
N LEU A 221 3.69 21.87 7.11
CA LEU A 221 3.72 20.81 6.09
C LEU A 221 4.06 19.45 6.68
N PHE A 222 5.05 19.36 7.59
CA PHE A 222 5.35 18.13 8.32
C PHE A 222 4.19 17.70 9.22
N ALA A 223 3.54 18.64 9.91
CA ALA A 223 2.39 18.34 10.75
C ALA A 223 1.21 17.80 9.91
N LEU A 224 0.91 18.44 8.77
CA LEU A 224 -0.12 17.98 7.85
C LEU A 224 0.20 16.58 7.31
N TYR A 225 1.44 16.37 6.87
CA TYR A 225 1.89 15.04 6.43
C TYR A 225 1.70 13.99 7.52
N ALA A 226 2.21 14.26 8.72
CA ALA A 226 2.17 13.32 9.83
C ALA A 226 0.74 12.99 10.27
N LEU A 227 -0.16 13.98 10.31
CA LEU A 227 -1.58 13.77 10.62
C LEU A 227 -2.30 12.98 9.53
N CYS A 228 -2.06 13.29 8.26
CA CYS A 228 -2.66 12.55 7.15
C CYS A 228 -2.17 11.10 7.09
N MET A 229 -0.86 10.87 7.24
CA MET A 229 -0.29 9.51 7.31
C MET A 229 -0.79 8.74 8.53
N PHE A 230 -0.83 9.36 9.71
CA PHE A 230 -1.32 8.72 10.93
C PHE A 230 -2.77 8.27 10.78
N ALA A 231 -3.62 9.13 10.19
CA ALA A 231 -5.00 8.78 9.89
C ALA A 231 -5.07 7.65 8.86
N LEU A 232 -4.28 7.70 7.80
CA LEU A 232 -4.23 6.65 6.77
C LEU A 232 -3.89 5.30 7.39
N TYR A 233 -2.81 5.24 8.18
CA TYR A 233 -2.38 4.04 8.87
C TYR A 233 -3.41 3.55 9.89
N SER A 234 -4.18 4.45 10.52
CA SER A 234 -5.27 4.08 11.44
C SER A 234 -6.50 3.50 10.74
N PHE A 235 -6.84 4.03 9.56
CA PHE A 235 -8.00 3.58 8.78
C PHE A 235 -7.71 2.36 7.91
N MET A 236 -6.47 2.19 7.44
CA MET A 236 -6.10 1.09 6.55
C MET A 236 -6.42 -0.31 7.12
N PRO A 237 -6.14 -0.61 8.41
CA PRO A 237 -6.55 -1.85 9.05
C PRO A 237 -8.07 -2.07 9.06
N VAL A 238 -8.88 -1.00 9.11
CA VAL A 238 -10.35 -1.10 9.05
C VAL A 238 -10.77 -1.65 7.70
N VAL A 239 -10.24 -1.06 6.63
CA VAL A 239 -10.53 -1.47 5.26
C VAL A 239 -10.04 -2.89 5.01
N VAL A 240 -8.82 -3.25 5.44
CA VAL A 240 -8.29 -4.62 5.32
C VAL A 240 -9.13 -5.63 6.09
N LYS A 241 -9.67 -5.25 7.25
CA LYS A 241 -10.58 -6.13 8.02
C LYS A 241 -11.88 -6.41 7.28
N MET A 242 -12.39 -5.45 6.53
CA MET A 242 -13.62 -5.57 5.73
C MET A 242 -13.39 -6.20 4.35
N THR A 243 -12.13 -6.31 3.92
CA THR A 243 -11.75 -6.80 2.58
C THR A 243 -10.60 -7.81 2.70
N SER A 244 -9.45 -7.52 2.10
CA SER A 244 -8.20 -8.28 2.23
C SER A 244 -7.01 -7.40 1.83
N ALA A 245 -5.79 -7.80 2.23
CA ALA A 245 -4.57 -7.19 1.73
C ALA A 245 -4.47 -7.30 0.21
N THR A 246 -4.95 -8.41 -0.37
CA THR A 246 -4.97 -8.60 -1.83
C THR A 246 -5.83 -7.52 -2.50
N ALA A 247 -7.05 -7.28 -2.03
CA ALA A 247 -7.99 -6.32 -2.63
C ALA A 247 -7.49 -4.87 -2.54
N VAL A 248 -6.87 -4.48 -1.43
CA VAL A 248 -6.27 -3.14 -1.26
C VAL A 248 -5.11 -2.93 -2.24
N ASN A 249 -4.18 -3.88 -2.32
CA ASN A 249 -3.05 -3.78 -3.27
C ASN A 249 -3.53 -3.78 -4.72
N LEU A 250 -4.57 -4.55 -5.02
CA LEU A 250 -5.19 -4.57 -6.35
C LEU A 250 -5.80 -3.20 -6.71
N SER A 251 -6.40 -2.53 -5.74
CA SER A 251 -6.93 -1.16 -5.90
C SER A 251 -5.82 -0.17 -6.19
N LEU A 252 -4.70 -0.25 -5.46
CA LEU A 252 -3.53 0.60 -5.66
C LEU A 252 -2.92 0.41 -7.06
N LEU A 253 -2.71 -0.84 -7.48
CA LEU A 253 -2.18 -1.16 -8.80
C LEU A 253 -3.08 -0.69 -9.94
N THR A 254 -4.40 -0.80 -9.77
CA THR A 254 -5.34 -0.25 -10.75
C THR A 254 -5.09 1.24 -10.89
N ALA A 255 -4.96 1.92 -9.75
CA ALA A 255 -4.70 3.34 -9.69
C ALA A 255 -3.39 3.69 -10.45
N ASP A 256 -2.29 2.96 -10.22
CA ASP A 256 -1.03 3.16 -10.93
C ASP A 256 -1.15 2.99 -12.45
N LEU A 257 -1.95 2.02 -12.92
CA LEU A 257 -2.23 1.85 -14.35
C LEU A 257 -2.98 3.05 -14.94
N PHE A 258 -3.96 3.61 -14.20
CA PHE A 258 -4.63 4.84 -14.62
C PHE A 258 -3.68 6.03 -14.64
N SER A 259 -2.77 6.10 -13.67
CA SER A 259 -1.74 7.14 -13.60
C SER A 259 -0.84 7.13 -14.81
N LEU A 260 -0.37 5.95 -15.17
CA LEU A 260 0.46 5.75 -16.34
C LEU A 260 -0.30 6.08 -17.63
N PHE A 261 -1.57 5.67 -17.74
CA PHE A 261 -2.41 6.01 -18.89
C PHE A 261 -2.56 7.53 -19.05
N CYS A 262 -2.83 8.24 -17.95
CA CYS A 262 -2.81 9.70 -17.94
C CYS A 262 -1.42 10.23 -18.35
N GLY A 263 -0.32 9.73 -17.79
CA GLY A 263 1.05 10.06 -18.19
C GLY A 263 1.29 9.99 -19.70
N VAL A 264 0.93 8.87 -20.33
CA VAL A 264 1.13 8.63 -21.77
C VAL A 264 0.28 9.59 -22.62
N PHE A 265 -1.05 9.60 -22.40
CA PHE A 265 -1.98 10.29 -23.29
C PHE A 265 -2.03 11.79 -23.06
N LEU A 266 -1.82 12.22 -21.82
CA LEU A 266 -2.00 13.61 -21.43
C LEU A 266 -0.70 14.39 -21.32
N PHE A 267 0.45 13.73 -21.12
CA PHE A 267 1.75 14.38 -21.01
C PHE A 267 2.74 13.95 -22.10
N HIS A 268 2.31 13.09 -23.03
CA HIS A 268 3.09 12.66 -24.21
C HIS A 268 4.47 12.10 -23.85
N TYR A 269 4.56 11.28 -22.80
CA TYR A 269 5.81 10.59 -22.49
C TYR A 269 6.21 9.64 -23.63
N ASN A 270 7.47 9.73 -24.05
CA ASN A 270 8.04 8.89 -25.09
C ASN A 270 8.52 7.57 -24.47
N PHE A 271 7.80 6.48 -24.74
CA PHE A 271 8.19 5.14 -24.29
C PHE A 271 8.81 4.33 -25.43
N SER A 272 9.77 3.47 -25.08
CA SER A 272 10.21 2.40 -25.99
C SER A 272 9.05 1.43 -26.25
N ALA A 273 9.02 0.84 -27.45
CA ALA A 273 8.00 -0.15 -27.81
C ALA A 273 7.94 -1.33 -26.82
N LEU A 274 9.07 -1.72 -26.22
CA LEU A 274 9.13 -2.76 -25.20
C LEU A 274 8.38 -2.38 -23.91
N TYR A 275 8.46 -1.12 -23.48
CA TYR A 275 7.71 -0.63 -22.32
C TYR A 275 6.20 -0.70 -22.55
N VAL A 276 5.74 -0.38 -23.76
CA VAL A 276 4.32 -0.48 -24.14
C VAL A 276 3.87 -1.94 -24.16
N VAL A 277 4.71 -2.86 -24.68
CA VAL A 277 4.41 -4.30 -24.65
C VAL A 277 4.32 -4.82 -23.21
N SER A 278 5.29 -4.48 -22.34
CA SER A 278 5.28 -4.84 -20.92
C SER A 278 4.02 -4.34 -20.23
N PHE A 279 3.63 -3.09 -20.49
CA PHE A 279 2.41 -2.50 -19.97
C PHE A 279 1.15 -3.28 -20.37
N VAL A 280 0.99 -3.60 -21.66
CA VAL A 280 -0.16 -4.38 -22.15
C VAL A 280 -0.21 -5.76 -21.51
N VAL A 281 0.94 -6.44 -21.40
CA VAL A 281 1.03 -7.78 -20.78
C VAL A 281 0.64 -7.72 -19.31
N ILE A 282 1.14 -6.74 -18.56
CA ILE A 282 0.80 -6.52 -17.15
C ILE A 282 -0.70 -6.26 -16.98
N ILE A 283 -1.30 -5.42 -17.84
CA ILE A 283 -2.75 -5.16 -17.82
C ILE A 283 -3.53 -6.45 -18.05
N VAL A 284 -3.15 -7.26 -19.03
CA VAL A 284 -3.84 -8.53 -19.31
C VAL A 284 -3.77 -9.45 -18.09
N GLY A 285 -2.58 -9.60 -17.49
CA GLY A 285 -2.41 -10.39 -16.26
C GLY A 285 -3.26 -9.86 -15.11
N PHE A 286 -3.29 -8.55 -14.92
CA PHE A 286 -4.12 -7.88 -13.91
C PHE A 286 -5.61 -8.14 -14.12
N VAL A 287 -6.13 -7.96 -15.35
CA VAL A 287 -7.53 -8.23 -15.69
C VAL A 287 -7.87 -9.70 -15.47
N MET A 288 -7.00 -10.63 -15.87
CA MET A 288 -7.19 -12.06 -15.63
C MET A 288 -7.25 -12.40 -14.14
N PHE A 289 -6.43 -11.75 -13.31
CA PHE A 289 -6.43 -11.95 -11.86
C PHE A 289 -7.75 -11.47 -11.23
N ASN A 290 -8.25 -10.31 -11.67
CA ASN A 290 -9.48 -9.70 -11.18
C ASN A 290 -10.76 -10.38 -11.68
N ALA A 291 -10.71 -11.09 -12.81
CA ALA A 291 -11.88 -11.73 -13.41
C ALA A 291 -12.48 -12.85 -12.53
N VAL A 292 -11.76 -13.31 -11.50
CA VAL A 292 -12.16 -14.41 -10.65
C VAL A 292 -12.01 -14.02 -9.17
N PRO A 293 -13.05 -14.19 -8.33
CA PRO A 293 -12.93 -13.93 -6.89
C PRO A 293 -11.98 -14.89 -6.17
N THR A 294 -11.17 -14.36 -5.25
CA THR A 294 -10.33 -15.13 -4.32
C THR A 294 -11.08 -15.45 -3.03
N TYR A 295 -10.87 -16.63 -2.45
CA TYR A 295 -11.53 -17.03 -1.20
C TYR A 295 -10.51 -17.23 -0.07
N SER A 296 -10.67 -16.48 1.03
CA SER A 296 -9.88 -16.64 2.25
C SER A 296 -10.57 -17.58 3.23
N ALA A 297 -9.80 -18.43 3.91
CA ALA A 297 -10.31 -19.45 4.84
C ALA A 297 -10.49 -18.96 6.29
N LEU A 298 -10.18 -17.68 6.58
CA LEU A 298 -10.35 -17.11 7.91
C LEU A 298 -11.84 -16.86 8.20
N PRO A 299 -12.37 -17.28 9.37
CA PRO A 299 -13.73 -16.96 9.75
C PRO A 299 -13.86 -15.44 9.94
N GLU A 300 -14.72 -14.80 9.16
CA GLU A 300 -15.14 -13.42 9.40
C GLU A 300 -16.14 -13.40 10.56
N GLY A 301 -15.63 -13.46 11.79
CA GLY A 301 -16.42 -13.35 13.02
C GLY A 301 -15.52 -13.01 14.19
N GLY A 302 -15.69 -11.83 14.78
CA GLY A 302 -15.02 -11.45 16.03
C GLY A 302 -15.69 -12.13 17.24
N PRO A 303 -15.04 -12.16 18.42
CA PRO A 303 -15.54 -12.84 19.62
C PRO A 303 -16.73 -12.14 20.32
N ASP A 304 -17.40 -11.18 19.69
CA ASP A 304 -18.50 -10.42 20.31
C ASP A 304 -19.89 -11.10 20.11
N ASP A 305 -19.92 -12.34 19.62
CA ASP A 305 -21.10 -13.20 19.71
C ASP A 305 -21.12 -13.89 21.10
N GLU A 306 -21.23 -13.11 22.17
CA GLU A 306 -21.68 -13.65 23.46
C GLU A 306 -23.14 -14.11 23.33
N GLU A 307 -23.34 -15.41 23.52
CA GLU A 307 -24.59 -16.12 23.78
C GLU A 307 -25.78 -15.82 22.84
N ALA A 308 -25.81 -16.45 21.67
CA ALA A 308 -27.08 -16.90 21.10
C ALA A 308 -27.36 -18.32 21.63
N PRO A 309 -28.49 -18.57 22.34
CA PRO A 309 -28.81 -19.90 22.82
C PRO A 309 -28.92 -20.84 21.62
N GLU A 310 -28.51 -22.09 21.82
CA GLU A 310 -28.55 -23.20 20.88
C GLU A 310 -29.96 -23.33 20.27
N VAL A 311 -30.23 -22.65 19.15
CA VAL A 311 -31.49 -22.79 18.42
C VAL A 311 -31.41 -24.09 17.65
N GLN A 312 -32.05 -25.10 18.23
CA GLN A 312 -32.41 -26.38 17.64
C GLN A 312 -32.73 -26.23 16.14
N GLU A 313 -31.98 -26.95 15.29
CA GLU A 313 -32.07 -26.89 13.84
C GLU A 313 -33.49 -27.21 13.34
N VAL A 314 -34.22 -26.17 12.91
CA VAL A 314 -35.44 -26.35 12.11
C VAL A 314 -35.08 -26.13 10.63
N PRO A 315 -35.37 -27.08 9.73
CA PRO A 315 -35.02 -26.96 8.32
C PRO A 315 -35.89 -25.89 7.64
N GLY A 316 -35.37 -24.66 7.58
CA GLY A 316 -35.96 -23.55 6.83
C GLY A 316 -35.68 -23.63 5.32
N PRO A 317 -36.56 -23.06 4.46
CA PRO A 317 -36.54 -23.29 3.01
C PRO A 317 -35.26 -22.74 2.38
N GLU A 318 -34.58 -23.57 1.57
CA GLU A 318 -33.33 -23.25 0.87
C GLU A 318 -33.34 -21.88 0.17
N ARG A 319 -34.49 -21.45 -0.37
CA ARG A 319 -34.65 -20.14 -1.02
C ARG A 319 -34.33 -18.95 -0.10
N ALA A 320 -34.61 -19.03 1.20
CA ALA A 320 -34.31 -17.94 2.14
C ALA A 320 -32.83 -17.87 2.50
N ARG A 321 -32.15 -19.03 2.59
CA ARG A 321 -30.69 -19.11 2.76
C ARG A 321 -29.97 -18.59 1.52
N ASP A 322 -30.47 -18.93 0.34
CA ASP A 322 -29.91 -18.49 -0.93
C ASP A 322 -30.13 -17.00 -1.17
N HIS A 323 -31.28 -16.44 -0.76
CA HIS A 323 -31.49 -14.99 -0.76
C HIS A 323 -30.62 -14.23 0.23
N ARG A 324 -30.35 -14.79 1.43
CA ARG A 324 -29.46 -14.17 2.42
C ARG A 324 -28.00 -14.22 1.96
N ARG A 325 -27.57 -15.35 1.37
CA ARG A 325 -26.28 -15.47 0.67
C ARG A 325 -26.18 -14.46 -0.47
N ARG A 326 -27.17 -14.39 -1.38
CA ARG A 326 -27.18 -13.42 -2.49
C ARG A 326 -27.15 -11.97 -2.03
N ARG A 327 -27.82 -11.61 -0.92
CA ARG A 327 -27.71 -10.26 -0.34
C ARG A 327 -26.33 -9.96 0.23
N LEU A 328 -25.68 -10.94 0.87
CA LEU A 328 -24.29 -10.81 1.31
C LEU A 328 -23.34 -10.72 0.12
N TYR A 329 -23.56 -11.51 -0.95
CA TYR A 329 -22.80 -11.44 -2.21
C TYR A 329 -22.94 -10.06 -2.88
N PHE A 330 -24.17 -9.56 -3.04
CA PHE A 330 -24.41 -8.24 -3.63
C PHE A 330 -23.83 -7.11 -2.79
N LYS A 331 -23.85 -7.25 -1.46
CA LYS A 331 -23.25 -6.25 -0.56
C LYS A 331 -21.72 -6.28 -0.64
N HIS A 332 -21.11 -7.45 -0.77
CA HIS A 332 -19.67 -7.60 -0.94
C HIS A 332 -19.19 -7.12 -2.33
N ASP A 333 -19.92 -7.42 -3.40
CA ASP A 333 -19.61 -6.90 -4.76
C ASP A 333 -19.79 -5.38 -4.83
N SER A 334 -20.86 -4.84 -4.26
CA SER A 334 -21.11 -3.39 -4.22
C SER A 334 -20.04 -2.66 -3.42
N ILE A 335 -19.58 -3.22 -2.29
CA ILE A 335 -18.52 -2.61 -1.46
C ILE A 335 -17.16 -2.67 -2.17
N ASN A 336 -16.81 -3.80 -2.80
CA ASN A 336 -15.59 -3.90 -3.58
C ASN A 336 -15.60 -2.90 -4.75
N THR A 337 -16.69 -2.85 -5.52
CA THR A 337 -16.81 -1.96 -6.68
C THR A 337 -16.76 -0.48 -6.30
N ASP A 338 -17.38 -0.10 -5.17
CA ASP A 338 -17.31 1.27 -4.62
C ASP A 338 -15.90 1.64 -4.14
N ILE A 339 -15.15 0.70 -3.54
CA ILE A 339 -13.78 0.95 -3.06
C ILE A 339 -12.82 1.06 -4.25
N TYR A 340 -12.94 0.18 -5.26
CA TYR A 340 -12.15 0.25 -6.48
C TYR A 340 -12.39 1.57 -7.21
N MET A 341 -13.65 1.98 -7.41
CA MET A 341 -14.02 3.26 -8.02
C MET A 341 -13.46 4.47 -7.27
N VAL A 342 -13.48 4.44 -5.94
CA VAL A 342 -13.04 5.59 -5.15
C VAL A 342 -11.52 5.70 -5.09
N SER A 343 -10.78 4.60 -4.92
CA SER A 343 -9.31 4.62 -5.06
C SER A 343 -8.86 5.04 -6.46
N LEU A 344 -9.62 4.67 -7.50
CA LEU A 344 -9.41 5.10 -8.89
C LEU A 344 -9.63 6.60 -9.08
N VAL A 345 -10.80 7.09 -8.69
CA VAL A 345 -11.20 8.49 -8.91
C VAL A 345 -10.26 9.42 -8.17
N SER A 346 -9.78 9.00 -7.02
CA SER A 346 -8.91 9.77 -6.16
C SER A 346 -7.48 9.85 -6.63
N LEU A 347 -6.94 8.76 -7.16
CA LEU A 347 -5.61 8.78 -7.74
C LEU A 347 -5.63 9.45 -9.13
N VAL A 348 -6.68 9.23 -9.93
CA VAL A 348 -6.95 9.97 -11.18
C VAL A 348 -7.14 11.47 -10.90
N TRP A 349 -7.73 11.85 -9.76
CA TRP A 349 -7.89 13.25 -9.37
C TRP A 349 -6.59 13.86 -8.84
N SER A 350 -5.80 13.14 -8.04
CA SER A 350 -4.45 13.59 -7.64
C SER A 350 -3.53 13.80 -8.85
N LEU A 351 -3.68 12.99 -9.89
CA LEU A 351 -2.87 13.09 -11.12
C LEU A 351 -3.38 14.11 -12.12
N THR A 352 -4.70 14.30 -12.21
CA THR A 352 -5.26 15.45 -12.94
C THR A 352 -4.99 16.77 -12.22
N ALA A 353 -4.85 16.79 -10.89
CA ALA A 353 -4.39 17.96 -10.15
C ALA A 353 -2.91 18.29 -10.43
N LEU A 354 -2.05 17.27 -10.57
CA LEU A 354 -0.67 17.42 -11.06
C LEU A 354 -0.63 17.93 -12.51
N LYS A 355 -1.57 17.50 -13.36
CA LYS A 355 -1.75 17.98 -14.74
C LYS A 355 -2.29 19.42 -14.83
N GLN A 356 -3.19 19.79 -13.94
CA GLN A 356 -3.79 21.11 -13.94
C GLN A 356 -2.81 22.18 -13.45
N LYS A 357 -1.89 21.83 -12.54
CA LYS A 357 -0.75 22.68 -12.15
C LYS A 357 0.25 22.89 -13.28
N SER A 358 0.52 21.89 -14.11
CA SER A 358 1.42 22.01 -15.27
C SER A 358 0.80 22.82 -16.42
N LEU A 359 -0.51 22.73 -16.64
CA LEU A 359 -1.24 23.60 -17.59
C LEU A 359 -1.37 25.05 -17.12
N LEU A 360 -1.53 25.28 -15.80
CA LEU A 360 -1.50 26.62 -15.19
C LEU A 360 -0.11 27.27 -15.31
N LEU A 361 0.97 26.50 -15.10
CA LEU A 361 2.34 26.96 -15.32
C LEU A 361 2.59 27.28 -16.80
N ILE A 362 2.12 26.46 -17.74
CA ILE A 362 2.25 26.75 -19.17
C ILE A 362 1.47 28.02 -19.54
N TRP A 363 0.25 28.22 -19.04
CA TRP A 363 -0.55 29.43 -19.29
C TRP A 363 0.09 30.72 -18.72
N VAL A 364 0.73 30.63 -17.54
CA VAL A 364 1.45 31.75 -16.89
C VAL A 364 2.79 32.08 -17.59
N PHE A 365 3.36 31.15 -18.36
CA PHE A 365 4.59 31.38 -19.12
C PHE A 365 4.37 31.65 -20.62
N THR A 366 3.13 31.49 -21.14
CA THR A 366 2.79 31.78 -22.56
C THR A 366 1.82 32.94 -22.77
N ASN A 367 1.30 33.56 -21.70
CA ASN A 367 0.67 34.89 -21.68
C ASN A 367 1.32 35.73 -20.58
#